data_AF-A0A972H4L1-F1
#
_entry.id   AF-A0A972H4L1-F1
#
_cell.length_a   1.000
_cell.length_b   1.000
_cell.length_c   1.000
_cell.angle_alpha   90.00
_cell.angle_beta   90.00
_cell.angle_gamma   90.00
#
_symmetry.space_group_name_H-M   'P 1'
#
loop_
_entity.id
_entity.type
_entity.pdbx_description
1 polymer ?
#
loop_
_entity_poly.entity_id
_entity_poly.type
_entity_poly.pdbx_seq_one_letter_code
_entity_poly.pdbx_strand_id
1 'polypeptide(L)'
;MSETNQIQLFQSADGVVQLDVSLDQETVWLSQAQMTELFERERSVITKHINNIFKEGELERDAVCAKIAHTANDGKTYKIQSFNLDVVISVGYRVKSQRGVQFRQWATNILKQHVVKGYIFLFLYLRLNQHFLEKPVELLINDNTLVALALLVAESKPEQKELMIRLVEHFIILKDSKT
;
A
#
# COMPACT_ATOMS: atom_id res chain seq x y z
N MET A 1 -10.11 23.50 10.72
CA MET A 1 -10.36 23.33 9.27
C MET A 1 -9.50 22.16 8.84
N SER A 2 -10.10 21.01 8.55
CA SER A 2 -9.36 19.83 8.10
C SER A 2 -8.99 20.00 6.63
N GLU A 3 -7.70 20.01 6.32
CA GLU A 3 -7.23 19.97 4.94
C GLU A 3 -7.74 18.69 4.28
N THR A 4 -8.58 18.83 3.26
CA THR A 4 -8.92 17.73 2.35
C THR A 4 -7.67 17.43 1.52
N ASN A 5 -6.85 16.52 2.00
CA ASN A 5 -5.75 15.96 1.22
C ASN A 5 -6.34 15.15 0.06
N GLN A 6 -6.54 15.80 -1.10
CA GLN A 6 -6.97 15.16 -2.32
C GLN A 6 -5.84 14.27 -2.85
N ILE A 7 -5.86 12.99 -2.49
CA ILE A 7 -5.00 11.99 -3.12
C ILE A 7 -5.71 11.38 -4.31
N GLN A 8 -5.08 11.48 -5.48
CA GLN A 8 -5.48 10.75 -6.67
C GLN A 8 -5.14 9.27 -6.49
N LEU A 9 -6.12 8.48 -6.03
CA LEU A 9 -5.92 7.04 -5.83
C LEU A 9 -5.88 6.26 -7.12
N PHE A 10 -6.66 6.66 -8.12
CA PHE A 10 -6.78 5.91 -9.34
C PHE A 10 -7.31 6.85 -10.41
N GLN A 11 -6.47 7.15 -11.40
CA GLN A 11 -6.90 7.79 -12.62
C GLN A 11 -7.07 6.67 -13.67
N SER A 12 -8.30 6.43 -14.08
CA SER A 12 -8.56 5.61 -15.25
C SER A 12 -7.98 6.23 -16.50
N ALA A 13 -7.75 5.43 -17.54
CA ALA A 13 -7.16 5.89 -18.80
C ALA A 13 -7.96 7.02 -19.49
N ASP A 14 -9.23 7.19 -19.15
CA ASP A 14 -10.12 8.26 -19.62
C ASP A 14 -10.14 9.51 -18.70
N GLY A 15 -9.45 9.48 -17.55
CA GLY A 15 -9.38 10.59 -16.59
C GLY A 15 -10.66 10.80 -15.76
N VAL A 16 -11.65 9.91 -15.85
CA VAL A 16 -13.03 10.19 -15.42
C VAL A 16 -13.26 10.05 -13.91
N VAL A 17 -12.50 9.20 -13.20
CA VAL A 17 -12.76 8.97 -11.76
C VAL A 17 -11.80 9.81 -10.92
N GLN A 18 -12.32 10.89 -10.34
CA GLN A 18 -11.70 11.62 -9.25
C GLN A 18 -12.52 11.35 -7.98
N LEU A 19 -11.96 10.57 -7.06
CA LEU A 19 -12.58 10.32 -5.77
C LEU A 19 -11.95 11.25 -4.73
N ASP A 20 -12.77 12.08 -4.10
CA ASP A 20 -12.36 12.77 -2.88
C ASP A 20 -12.20 11.74 -1.77
N VAL A 21 -10.95 11.50 -1.37
CA VAL A 21 -10.62 10.50 -0.35
C VAL A 21 -10.06 11.16 0.89
N SER A 22 -10.53 10.69 2.04
CA SER A 22 -9.93 11.06 3.31
C SER A 22 -8.68 10.21 3.52
N LEU A 23 -7.57 10.90 3.77
CA LEU A 23 -6.39 10.29 4.37
C LEU A 23 -6.51 10.33 5.88
N ASP A 24 -6.37 9.18 6.50
CA ASP A 24 -6.16 9.07 7.95
C ASP A 24 -5.20 7.92 8.22
N GLN A 25 -4.24 8.13 9.12
CA GLN A 25 -3.19 7.16 9.47
C GLN A 25 -2.44 6.57 8.25
N GLU A 26 -2.07 7.42 7.28
CA GLU A 26 -1.35 7.03 6.05
C GLU A 26 -2.10 6.06 5.13
N THR A 27 -3.36 5.78 5.42
CA THR A 27 -4.22 4.96 4.56
C THR A 27 -5.42 5.74 4.07
N VAL A 28 -6.02 5.17 3.05
CA VAL A 28 -7.15 5.72 2.32
C VAL A 28 -8.41 5.08 2.82
N TRP A 29 -9.47 5.87 2.95
CA TRP A 29 -10.77 5.39 3.38
C TRP A 29 -11.83 5.67 2.33
N LEU A 30 -12.55 4.62 1.91
CA LEU A 30 -13.67 4.70 0.98
C LEU A 30 -14.96 4.17 1.61
N SER A 31 -16.06 4.87 1.37
CA SER A 31 -17.41 4.38 1.60
C SER A 31 -17.82 3.36 0.51
N GLN A 32 -18.90 2.60 0.78
CA GLN A 32 -19.49 1.72 -0.24
C GLN A 32 -19.94 2.47 -1.49
N ALA A 33 -20.40 3.72 -1.34
CA ALA A 33 -20.82 4.55 -2.46
C ALA A 33 -19.63 4.90 -3.37
N GLN A 34 -18.51 5.31 -2.77
CA GLN A 34 -17.28 5.56 -3.53
C GLN A 34 -16.73 4.29 -4.20
N MET A 35 -16.83 3.12 -3.56
CA MET A 35 -16.45 1.85 -4.21
C MET A 35 -17.40 1.46 -5.36
N THR A 36 -18.69 1.81 -5.25
CA THR A 36 -19.70 1.61 -6.32
C THR A 36 -19.31 2.43 -7.55
N GLU A 37 -18.90 3.68 -7.35
CA GLU A 37 -18.41 4.58 -8.39
C GLU A 37 -17.07 4.09 -8.96
N LEU A 38 -16.08 3.82 -8.09
CA LEU A 38 -14.75 3.37 -8.47
C LEU A 38 -14.77 2.13 -9.39
N PHE A 39 -15.58 1.14 -9.03
CA PHE A 39 -15.62 -0.15 -9.71
C PHE A 39 -16.78 -0.28 -10.71
N GLU A 40 -17.62 0.75 -10.85
CA GLU A 40 -18.85 0.77 -11.66
C GLU A 40 -19.76 -0.43 -11.40
N ARG A 41 -19.87 -0.90 -10.15
CA ARG A 41 -20.71 -2.06 -9.76
C ARG A 41 -21.79 -1.63 -8.80
N GLU A 42 -22.91 -2.36 -8.83
CA GLU A 42 -24.01 -2.12 -7.89
C GLU A 42 -23.56 -2.24 -6.43
N ARG A 43 -24.17 -1.43 -5.57
CA ARG A 43 -23.90 -1.44 -4.13
C ARG A 43 -24.12 -2.81 -3.48
N SER A 44 -25.10 -3.58 -3.98
CA SER A 44 -25.40 -4.95 -3.55
C SER A 44 -24.20 -5.89 -3.77
N VAL A 45 -23.51 -5.76 -4.91
CA VAL A 45 -22.32 -6.53 -5.27
C VAL A 45 -21.14 -6.14 -4.39
N ILE A 46 -20.91 -4.84 -4.19
CA ILE A 46 -19.86 -4.35 -3.27
C ILE A 46 -20.09 -4.89 -1.85
N THR A 47 -21.33 -4.78 -1.36
CA THR A 47 -21.71 -5.29 -0.02
C THR A 47 -21.47 -6.79 0.10
N LYS A 48 -21.81 -7.56 -0.92
CA LYS A 48 -21.55 -9.01 -0.96
C LYS A 48 -20.06 -9.31 -0.85
N HIS A 49 -19.21 -8.62 -1.60
CA HIS A 49 -17.76 -8.84 -1.54
C HIS A 49 -17.19 -8.47 -0.17
N ILE A 50 -17.57 -7.33 0.40
CA ILE A 50 -17.15 -6.90 1.74
C ILE A 50 -17.55 -7.93 2.80
N ASN A 51 -18.80 -8.43 2.76
CA ASN A 51 -19.24 -9.43 3.72
C ASN A 51 -18.48 -10.76 3.56
N ASN A 52 -18.18 -11.16 2.32
CA ASN A 52 -17.39 -12.36 2.06
C ASN A 52 -15.95 -12.23 2.57
N ILE A 53 -15.30 -11.07 2.38
CA ILE A 53 -13.95 -10.78 2.90
C ILE A 53 -13.88 -11.06 4.41
N PHE A 54 -14.86 -10.56 5.18
CA PHE A 54 -14.90 -10.80 6.63
C PHE A 54 -15.31 -12.23 6.98
N LYS A 55 -16.25 -12.82 6.25
CA LYS A 55 -16.71 -14.20 6.49
C LYS A 55 -15.60 -15.22 6.24
N GLU A 56 -14.75 -14.95 5.25
CA GLU A 56 -13.61 -15.79 4.88
C GLU A 56 -12.39 -15.57 5.80
N GLY A 57 -12.44 -14.59 6.71
CA GLY A 57 -11.33 -14.24 7.58
C GLY A 57 -10.15 -13.61 6.84
N GLU A 58 -10.38 -13.03 5.66
CA GLU A 58 -9.32 -12.36 4.88
C GLU A 58 -8.83 -11.09 5.60
N LEU A 59 -9.75 -10.34 6.21
CA LEU A 59 -9.46 -9.12 6.95
C LEU A 59 -10.25 -9.08 8.26
N GLU A 60 -9.66 -8.46 9.29
CA GLU A 60 -10.30 -8.25 10.59
C GLU A 60 -11.09 -6.94 10.60
N ARG A 61 -12.40 -7.04 10.84
CA ARG A 61 -13.34 -5.92 10.66
C ARG A 61 -12.97 -4.68 11.46
N ASP A 62 -12.53 -4.84 12.70
CA ASP A 62 -12.23 -3.71 13.60
C ASP A 62 -10.95 -2.97 13.21
N ALA A 63 -10.06 -3.60 12.44
CA ALA A 63 -8.83 -2.98 11.95
C ALA A 63 -9.06 -2.17 10.66
N VAL A 64 -10.07 -2.53 9.87
CA VAL A 64 -10.24 -2.02 8.49
C VAL A 64 -11.54 -1.24 8.26
N CYS A 65 -12.38 -1.11 9.29
CA CYS A 65 -13.65 -0.36 9.23
C CYS A 65 -13.66 0.79 10.22
N ALA A 66 -14.09 1.97 9.77
CA ALA A 66 -14.29 3.13 10.62
C ALA A 66 -15.62 3.83 10.33
N LYS A 67 -16.17 4.52 11.33
CA LYS A 67 -17.31 5.45 11.14
C LYS A 67 -16.77 6.86 11.01
N ILE A 68 -16.66 7.35 9.78
CA ILE A 68 -16.10 8.66 9.47
C ILE A 68 -17.24 9.69 9.39
N ALA A 69 -17.03 10.85 10.00
CA ALA A 69 -17.96 11.96 9.96
C ALA A 69 -17.87 12.66 8.60
N HIS A 70 -18.94 12.60 7.81
CA HIS A 70 -19.09 13.34 6.57
C HIS A 70 -20.12 14.45 6.76
N THR A 71 -19.72 15.69 6.51
CA THR A 71 -20.64 16.84 6.46
C THR A 71 -21.14 16.99 5.04
N ALA A 72 -22.44 16.83 4.84
CA ALA A 72 -23.06 17.01 3.53
C ALA A 72 -23.29 18.51 3.24
N ASN A 73 -23.63 18.83 1.98
CA ASN A 73 -23.93 20.20 1.54
C ASN A 73 -25.11 20.85 2.28
N ASP A 74 -25.91 20.07 3.02
CA ASP A 74 -26.98 20.54 3.89
C ASP A 74 -26.50 21.01 5.28
N GLY A 75 -25.19 20.97 5.53
CA GLY A 75 -24.56 21.32 6.81
C GLY A 75 -24.71 20.25 7.89
N LYS A 76 -25.33 19.11 7.61
CA LYS A 76 -25.51 18.02 8.57
C LYS A 76 -24.36 17.03 8.49
N THR A 77 -23.87 16.63 9.66
CA THR A 77 -22.82 15.62 9.79
C THR A 77 -23.43 14.24 9.98
N TYR A 78 -23.14 13.34 9.05
CA TYR A 78 -23.53 11.93 9.10
C TYR A 78 -22.30 11.06 9.34
N LYS A 79 -22.44 10.05 10.21
CA LYS A 79 -21.40 9.03 10.39
C LYS A 79 -21.59 7.96 9.32
N ILE A 80 -20.69 7.92 8.34
CA ILE A 80 -20.70 6.94 7.25
C ILE A 80 -19.70 5.83 7.57
N GLN A 81 -20.08 4.59 7.34
CA GLN A 81 -19.15 3.48 7.41
C GLN A 81 -18.21 3.51 6.21
N SER A 82 -16.92 3.60 6.49
CA SER A 82 -15.84 3.61 5.51
C SER A 82 -14.90 2.44 5.77
N PHE A 83 -14.20 2.05 4.71
CA PHE A 83 -13.31 0.90 4.67
C PHE A 83 -11.94 1.36 4.19
N ASN A 84 -10.89 0.84 4.80
CA ASN A 84 -9.52 1.21 4.46
C ASN A 84 -9.10 0.67 3.09
N LEU A 85 -7.87 0.99 2.68
CA LEU A 85 -7.30 0.57 1.40
C LEU A 85 -7.28 -0.96 1.21
N ASP A 86 -7.08 -1.74 2.28
CA ASP A 86 -7.01 -3.21 2.18
C ASP A 86 -8.33 -3.79 1.69
N VAL A 87 -9.46 -3.32 2.25
CA VAL A 87 -10.79 -3.73 1.78
C VAL A 87 -11.03 -3.30 0.34
N VAL A 88 -10.61 -2.09 -0.04
CA VAL A 88 -10.75 -1.57 -1.41
C VAL A 88 -9.97 -2.44 -2.39
N ILE A 89 -8.74 -2.84 -2.03
CA ILE A 89 -7.91 -3.75 -2.82
C ILE A 89 -8.60 -5.11 -2.95
N SER A 90 -9.00 -5.74 -1.84
CA SER A 90 -9.68 -7.05 -1.84
C SER A 90 -10.95 -7.03 -2.70
N VAL A 91 -11.76 -5.97 -2.60
CA VAL A 91 -12.94 -5.78 -3.47
C VAL A 91 -12.51 -5.62 -4.93
N GLY A 92 -11.52 -4.77 -5.22
CA GLY A 92 -10.99 -4.52 -6.56
C GLY A 92 -10.49 -5.78 -7.28
N TYR A 93 -9.94 -6.74 -6.53
CA TYR A 93 -9.54 -8.05 -7.07
C TYR A 93 -10.72 -9.00 -7.33
N ARG A 94 -11.82 -8.86 -6.59
CA ARG A 94 -13.01 -9.75 -6.68
C ARG A 94 -14.08 -9.24 -7.65
N VAL A 95 -14.12 -7.94 -7.94
CA VAL A 95 -15.11 -7.36 -8.86
C VAL A 95 -14.81 -7.70 -10.33
N LYS A 96 -15.87 -8.10 -11.04
CA LYS A 96 -15.87 -8.33 -12.48
C LYS A 96 -16.40 -7.09 -13.21
N SER A 97 -15.53 -6.11 -13.47
CA SER A 97 -15.83 -4.90 -14.25
C SER A 97 -14.59 -4.44 -15.03
N GLN A 98 -14.79 -3.62 -16.07
CA GLN A 98 -13.66 -3.00 -16.78
C GLN A 98 -12.85 -2.10 -15.85
N ARG A 99 -13.52 -1.33 -14.98
CA ARG A 99 -12.89 -0.58 -13.90
C ARG A 99 -12.07 -1.45 -12.96
N GLY A 100 -12.58 -2.62 -12.56
CA GLY A 100 -11.84 -3.59 -11.76
C GLY A 100 -10.58 -4.10 -12.47
N VAL A 101 -10.64 -4.34 -13.78
CA VAL A 101 -9.46 -4.70 -14.60
C VAL A 101 -8.43 -3.57 -14.58
N GLN A 102 -8.85 -2.35 -14.86
CA GLN A 102 -7.95 -1.19 -14.86
C GLN A 102 -7.35 -0.93 -13.47
N PHE A 103 -8.14 -1.05 -12.40
CA PHE A 103 -7.67 -0.94 -11.02
C PHE A 103 -6.60 -1.97 -10.72
N ARG A 104 -6.81 -3.25 -11.08
CA ARG A 104 -5.80 -4.30 -10.87
C ARG A 104 -4.53 -4.04 -11.67
N GLN A 105 -4.63 -3.58 -12.92
CA GLN A 105 -3.48 -3.20 -13.73
C GLN A 105 -2.70 -2.05 -13.08
N TRP A 106 -3.41 -1.01 -12.63
CA TRP A 106 -2.83 0.12 -11.93
C TRP A 106 -2.15 -0.32 -10.62
N ALA A 107 -2.85 -1.04 -9.75
CA ALA A 107 -2.32 -1.50 -8.46
C ALA A 107 -1.09 -2.40 -8.65
N THR A 108 -1.12 -3.31 -9.64
CA THR A 108 0.02 -4.15 -10.00
C THR A 108 1.21 -3.32 -10.50
N ASN A 109 0.96 -2.29 -11.30
CA ASN A 109 2.01 -1.41 -11.80
C ASN A 109 2.64 -0.57 -10.69
N ILE A 110 1.83 -0.02 -9.78
CA ILE A 110 2.33 0.69 -8.60
C ILE A 110 3.19 -0.24 -7.75
N LEU A 111 2.72 -1.46 -7.45
CA LEU A 111 3.50 -2.45 -6.70
C LEU A 111 4.83 -2.76 -7.40
N LYS A 112 4.81 -3.03 -8.71
CA LYS A 112 6.04 -3.26 -9.50
C LYS A 112 7.00 -2.08 -9.41
N GLN A 113 6.50 -0.85 -9.54
CA GLN A 113 7.34 0.34 -9.43
C GLN A 113 7.98 0.47 -8.04
N HIS A 114 7.22 0.21 -6.97
CA HIS A 114 7.75 0.27 -5.61
C HIS A 114 8.78 -0.83 -5.33
N VAL A 115 8.54 -2.06 -5.79
CA VAL A 115 9.53 -3.15 -5.68
C VAL A 115 10.81 -2.80 -6.42
N VAL A 116 10.72 -2.32 -7.67
CA VAL A 116 11.89 -1.92 -8.46
C VAL A 116 12.63 -0.74 -7.83
N LYS A 117 11.90 0.29 -7.36
CA LYS A 117 12.51 1.44 -6.66
C LYS A 117 13.19 1.01 -5.35
N GLY A 118 12.55 0.14 -4.57
CA GLY A 118 13.11 -0.40 -3.33
C GLY A 118 14.38 -1.21 -3.59
N TYR A 119 14.36 -2.06 -4.62
CA TYR A 119 15.53 -2.79 -5.09
C TYR A 119 16.68 -1.84 -5.48
N ILE A 120 16.41 -0.84 -6.33
CA ILE A 120 17.41 0.14 -6.77
C ILE A 120 17.97 0.92 -5.59
N PHE A 121 17.09 1.37 -4.69
CA PHE A 121 17.49 2.12 -3.49
C PHE A 121 18.44 1.30 -2.62
N LEU A 122 18.08 0.06 -2.28
CA LEU A 122 18.91 -0.80 -1.44
C LEU A 122 20.24 -1.14 -2.12
N PHE A 123 20.22 -1.45 -3.42
CA PHE A 123 21.44 -1.69 -4.19
C PHE A 123 22.39 -0.48 -4.17
N LEU A 124 21.86 0.71 -4.48
CA LEU A 124 22.65 1.94 -4.47
C LEU A 124 23.18 2.27 -3.07
N TYR A 125 22.36 2.08 -2.04
CA TYR A 125 22.76 2.27 -0.65
C TYR A 125 23.96 1.38 -0.29
N LEU A 126 23.87 0.08 -0.58
CA LEU A 126 24.98 -0.85 -0.32
C LEU A 126 26.22 -0.50 -1.13
N ARG A 127 26.05 -0.06 -2.38
CA ARG A 127 27.16 0.35 -3.25
C ARG A 127 27.86 1.62 -2.76
N LEU A 128 27.12 2.61 -2.27
CA LEU A 128 27.69 3.83 -1.67
C LEU A 128 28.46 3.51 -0.38
N ASN A 129 27.96 2.54 0.39
CA ASN A 129 28.57 2.07 1.62
C ASN A 129 29.56 0.90 1.43
N GLN A 130 29.99 0.61 0.19
CA GLN A 130 30.84 -0.55 -0.14
C GLN A 130 32.15 -0.65 0.66
N HIS A 131 32.66 0.48 1.16
CA HIS A 131 33.90 0.55 1.94
C HIS A 131 33.77 -0.11 3.32
N PHE A 132 32.54 -0.24 3.82
CA PHE A 132 32.23 -1.00 5.02
C PHE A 132 32.09 -2.51 4.75
N LEU A 133 31.95 -2.94 3.49
CA LEU A 133 31.71 -4.33 3.11
C LEU A 133 33.03 -5.08 2.87
N GLU A 134 33.07 -6.37 3.16
CA GLU A 134 34.24 -7.21 2.90
C GLU A 134 34.52 -7.44 1.41
N LYS A 135 33.47 -7.45 0.58
CA LYS A 135 33.53 -7.70 -0.86
C LYS A 135 32.54 -6.78 -1.60
N PRO A 136 32.69 -6.61 -2.92
CA PRO A 136 31.69 -5.93 -3.74
C PRO A 136 30.29 -6.55 -3.56
N VAL A 137 29.25 -5.72 -3.60
CA VAL A 137 27.84 -6.11 -3.39
C VAL A 137 27.43 -7.23 -4.35
N GLU A 138 27.88 -7.15 -5.60
CA GLU A 138 27.61 -8.10 -6.68
C GLU A 138 28.15 -9.51 -6.41
N LEU A 139 29.11 -9.64 -5.49
CA LEU A 139 29.69 -10.92 -5.07
C LEU A 139 29.16 -11.41 -3.73
N LEU A 140 28.44 -10.56 -2.99
CA LEU A 140 27.89 -10.87 -1.67
C LEU A 140 26.41 -11.27 -1.73
N ILE A 141 25.65 -10.66 -2.63
CA ILE A 141 24.19 -10.75 -2.63
C ILE A 141 23.70 -10.99 -4.06
N ASN A 142 22.97 -12.08 -4.26
CA ASN A 142 22.27 -12.30 -5.53
C ASN A 142 20.95 -11.51 -5.57
N ASP A 143 20.37 -11.37 -6.76
CA ASP A 143 19.15 -10.57 -6.98
C ASP A 143 17.99 -10.99 -6.05
N ASN A 144 17.82 -12.30 -5.80
CA ASN A 144 16.75 -12.80 -4.93
C ASN A 144 16.94 -12.38 -3.46
N THR A 145 18.17 -12.45 -2.95
CA THR A 145 18.49 -12.00 -1.60
C THR A 145 18.28 -10.50 -1.47
N LEU A 146 18.68 -9.72 -2.47
CA LEU A 146 18.50 -8.26 -2.46
C LEU A 146 17.01 -7.87 -2.46
N VAL A 147 16.18 -8.58 -3.24
CA VAL A 147 14.72 -8.41 -3.22
C VAL A 147 14.14 -8.78 -1.85
N ALA A 148 14.56 -9.90 -1.25
CA ALA A 148 14.11 -10.31 0.07
C ALA A 148 14.44 -9.27 1.16
N LEU A 149 15.64 -8.69 1.12
CA LEU A 149 16.06 -7.63 2.03
C LEU A 149 15.26 -6.34 1.82
N ALA A 150 15.01 -5.96 0.56
CA ALA A 150 14.20 -4.78 0.24
C ALA A 150 12.75 -4.93 0.75
N LEU A 151 12.16 -6.11 0.60
CA LEU A 151 10.83 -6.42 1.12
C LEU A 151 10.81 -6.42 2.65
N LEU A 152 11.82 -7.02 3.28
CA LEU A 152 11.91 -7.06 4.74
C LEU A 152 12.02 -5.65 5.34
N VAL A 153 12.82 -4.77 4.74
CA VAL A 153 12.87 -3.34 5.13
C VAL A 153 11.54 -2.63 4.87
N ALA A 154 10.85 -2.94 3.77
CA ALA A 154 9.56 -2.33 3.44
C ALA A 154 8.42 -2.78 4.37
N GLU A 155 8.41 -4.04 4.80
CA GLU A 155 7.42 -4.59 5.74
C GLU A 155 7.72 -4.25 7.20
N SER A 156 8.94 -3.80 7.51
CA SER A 156 9.29 -3.40 8.87
C SER A 156 8.45 -2.22 9.33
N LYS A 157 8.01 -2.26 10.59
CA LYS A 157 7.33 -1.12 11.20
C LYS A 157 8.22 0.13 11.11
N PRO A 158 7.67 1.34 10.94
CA PRO A 158 8.47 2.57 10.83
C PRO A 158 9.51 2.72 11.96
N GLU A 159 9.11 2.36 13.19
CA GLU A 159 9.96 2.36 14.39
C GLU A 159 11.09 1.32 14.39
N GLN A 160 10.97 0.25 13.60
CA GLN A 160 11.96 -0.84 13.49
C GLN A 160 12.84 -0.73 12.25
N LYS A 161 12.54 0.21 11.34
CA LYS A 161 13.20 0.34 10.04
C LYS A 161 14.72 0.52 10.17
N GLU A 162 15.15 1.36 11.11
CA GLU A 162 16.57 1.61 11.37
C GLU A 162 17.30 0.40 11.96
N LEU A 163 16.61 -0.39 12.79
CA LEU A 163 17.16 -1.64 13.32
C LEU A 163 17.28 -2.69 12.20
N MET A 164 16.26 -2.77 11.33
CA MET A 164 16.30 -3.69 10.20
C MET A 164 17.40 -3.33 9.22
N ILE A 165 17.56 -2.05 8.88
CA ILE A 165 18.68 -1.59 8.05
C ILE A 165 20.02 -2.00 8.68
N ARG A 166 20.22 -1.74 9.97
CA ARG A 166 21.46 -2.12 10.68
C ARG A 166 21.69 -3.63 10.75
N LEU A 167 20.65 -4.43 10.93
CA LEU A 167 20.76 -5.90 10.89
C LEU A 167 21.15 -6.38 9.49
N VAL A 168 20.54 -5.82 8.45
CA VAL A 168 20.89 -6.13 7.06
C VAL A 168 22.35 -5.76 6.78
N GLU A 169 22.80 -4.59 7.20
CA GLU A 169 24.21 -4.20 7.11
C GLU A 169 25.13 -5.18 7.83
N HIS A 170 24.76 -5.61 9.04
CA HIS A 170 25.55 -6.55 9.82
C HIS A 170 25.63 -7.94 9.18
N PHE A 171 24.53 -8.45 8.60
CA PHE A 171 24.49 -9.73 7.89
C PHE A 171 25.28 -9.74 6.57
N ILE A 172 25.52 -8.58 5.97
CA ILE A 172 26.27 -8.45 4.69
C ILE A 172 27.80 -8.51 4.91
N ILE A 173 28.26 -8.89 6.10
CA ILE A 173 29.66 -9.03 6.49
C ILE A 173 30.40 -7.70 6.33
N LEU A 174 30.23 -6.85 7.34
CA LEU A 174 31.07 -5.68 7.54
C LEU A 174 32.52 -6.16 7.76
N LYS A 175 33.51 -5.42 7.24
CA LYS A 175 34.91 -5.67 7.59
C LYS A 175 35.05 -5.68 9.11
N ASP A 176 35.56 -6.77 9.66
CA ASP A 176 36.01 -6.80 11.05
C ASP A 176 36.98 -5.62 11.26
N SER A 177 36.60 -4.68 12.12
CA SER A 177 37.49 -3.62 12.61
C SER A 177 38.47 -4.22 13.61
N LYS A 178 39.31 -5.16 13.14
CA LYS A 178 40.49 -5.56 13.90
C LYS A 178 41.50 -4.42 13.84
N THR A 179 41.68 -3.83 15.02
CA THR A 179 42.72 -2.88 15.41
C THR A 179 44.10 -3.49 15.24
#